data_AF-F3B7C2-F1
#
_entry.id   AF-F3B7C2-F1
#
_cell.length_a   1.000
_cell.length_b   1.000
_cell.length_c   1.000
_cell.angle_alpha   90.00
_cell.angle_beta   90.00
_cell.angle_gamma   90.00
#
_symmetry.space_group_name_H-M   'P 1'
#
loop_
_entity.id
_entity.type
_entity.pdbx_description
1 polymer ?
#
loop_
_entity_poly.entity_id
_entity_poly.type
_entity_poly.pdbx_seq_one_letter_code
_entity_poly.pdbx_strand_id
1 'polypeptide(L)'
;MENRYPLFENGRILKKEALEIIRDYPRDLLSIIYDGYTNGVIRGLRLSSDHENKCIIIGKGIVKLKGEVYQIHKEIKVAYTNAEKREYLKLKRKEVRDKDFIISEIEAFLSEEEENSDGEILLCDFLLKSGFILRDTYLDFADMRSEYDTIHLMNADYAGYGEKSFNIDVLKAYAKEYLNTKKCEETDRTFCYMVINSMEGIDRSIIENYIAFKEGKLKGNSPKQ
;
A
#
# COMPACT_ATOMS: atom_id res chain seq x y z
N MET A 1 -24.53 -23.43 4.29
CA MET A 1 -23.08 -23.26 4.51
C MET A 1 -22.66 -24.25 5.59
N GLU A 2 -21.64 -25.07 5.34
CA GLU A 2 -21.12 -26.07 6.28
C GLU A 2 -19.69 -25.66 6.65
N ASN A 3 -19.42 -25.41 7.93
CA ASN A 3 -18.07 -25.12 8.42
C ASN A 3 -17.39 -26.44 8.82
N ARG A 4 -16.44 -26.90 8.00
CA ARG A 4 -15.74 -28.18 8.23
C ARG A 4 -14.44 -27.93 8.98
N TYR A 5 -14.31 -28.56 10.14
CA TYR A 5 -13.12 -28.51 10.97
C TYR A 5 -12.42 -29.88 10.97
N PRO A 6 -11.14 -29.96 10.54
CA PRO A 6 -10.42 -31.23 10.54
C PRO A 6 -10.10 -31.70 11.96
N LEU A 7 -10.48 -32.94 12.29
CA LEU A 7 -10.18 -33.58 13.59
C LEU A 7 -8.88 -34.39 13.51
N PHE A 8 -7.88 -33.97 14.27
CA PHE A 8 -6.57 -34.63 14.39
C PHE A 8 -6.50 -35.43 15.69
N GLU A 9 -6.98 -36.68 15.64
CA GLU A 9 -7.00 -37.59 16.79
C GLU A 9 -6.22 -38.88 16.49
N ASN A 10 -5.70 -39.53 17.53
CA ASN A 10 -5.01 -40.81 17.41
C ASN A 10 -5.92 -41.85 16.74
N GLY A 11 -5.36 -42.61 15.79
CA GLY A 11 -6.08 -43.63 15.04
C GLY A 11 -6.89 -43.11 13.83
N ARG A 12 -6.92 -41.80 13.59
CA ARG A 12 -7.55 -41.23 12.37
C ARG A 12 -6.54 -41.08 11.22
N ILE A 13 -7.02 -41.30 10.00
CA ILE A 13 -6.24 -41.10 8.78
C ILE A 13 -6.34 -39.64 8.34
N LEU A 14 -5.19 -39.00 8.09
CA LEU A 14 -5.11 -37.67 7.52
C LEU A 14 -5.62 -37.69 6.07
N LYS A 15 -6.75 -37.04 5.83
CA LYS A 15 -7.36 -36.96 4.51
C LYS A 15 -6.86 -35.74 3.74
N LYS A 16 -6.86 -35.84 2.40
CA LYS A 16 -6.49 -34.74 1.50
C LYS A 16 -7.34 -33.49 1.75
N GLU A 17 -8.64 -33.67 1.97
CA GLU A 17 -9.59 -32.58 2.21
C GLU A 17 -9.27 -31.80 3.49
N ALA A 18 -8.72 -32.48 4.51
CA ALA A 18 -8.28 -31.81 5.74
C ALA A 18 -7.07 -30.90 5.49
N LEU A 19 -6.15 -31.32 4.60
CA LEU A 19 -5.01 -30.51 4.18
C LEU A 19 -5.43 -29.34 3.29
N GLU A 20 -6.40 -29.55 2.41
CA GLU A 20 -6.98 -28.50 1.56
C GLU A 20 -7.62 -27.40 2.42
N ILE A 21 -8.43 -27.77 3.43
CA ILE A 21 -9.03 -26.79 4.37
C ILE A 21 -7.95 -25.95 5.07
N ILE A 22 -6.88 -26.57 5.58
CA ILE A 22 -5.82 -25.85 6.28
C ILE A 22 -5.02 -24.95 5.32
N ARG A 23 -4.72 -25.44 4.12
CA ARG A 23 -3.98 -24.70 3.10
C ARG A 23 -4.75 -23.47 2.62
N ASP A 24 -6.05 -23.62 2.40
CA ASP A 24 -6.88 -22.59 1.76
C ASP A 24 -7.37 -21.54 2.77
N TYR A 25 -7.55 -21.91 4.05
CA TYR A 25 -8.07 -21.03 5.09
C TYR A 25 -7.40 -19.64 5.18
N PRO A 26 -6.05 -19.50 5.19
CA PRO A 26 -5.44 -18.16 5.25
C PRO A 26 -5.71 -17.32 4.00
N ARG A 27 -5.80 -17.95 2.82
CA ARG A 27 -6.08 -17.27 1.55
C ARG A 27 -7.56 -16.84 1.51
N ASP A 28 -8.46 -17.73 1.89
CA ASP A 28 -9.89 -17.45 1.96
C ASP A 28 -10.21 -16.37 2.99
N LEU A 29 -9.55 -16.40 4.14
CA LEU A 29 -9.71 -15.35 5.15
C LEU A 29 -9.31 -13.98 4.58
N LEU A 30 -8.16 -13.88 3.91
CA LEU A 30 -7.70 -12.63 3.32
C LEU A 30 -8.58 -12.17 2.16
N SER A 31 -9.05 -13.09 1.31
CA SER A 31 -9.96 -12.74 0.22
C SER A 31 -11.27 -12.18 0.75
N ILE A 32 -11.82 -12.75 1.84
CA ILE A 32 -13.02 -12.25 2.49
C ILE A 32 -12.78 -10.88 3.15
N ILE A 33 -11.69 -10.71 3.91
CA ILE A 33 -11.39 -9.45 4.60
C ILE A 33 -11.27 -8.29 3.61
N TYR A 34 -10.64 -8.52 2.45
CA TYR A 34 -10.35 -7.48 1.47
C TYR A 34 -11.18 -7.57 0.20
N ASP A 35 -12.32 -8.29 0.20
CA ASP A 35 -13.17 -8.49 -0.99
C ASP A 35 -13.56 -7.14 -1.61
N GLY A 36 -14.06 -6.23 -0.79
CA GLY A 36 -14.47 -4.88 -1.20
C GLY A 36 -13.33 -3.89 -1.46
N TYR A 37 -12.06 -4.27 -1.28
CA TYR A 37 -10.94 -3.37 -1.53
C TYR A 37 -10.56 -3.31 -3.01
N THR A 38 -10.09 -2.16 -3.48
CA THR A 38 -9.49 -2.01 -4.80
C THR A 38 -8.12 -2.69 -4.88
N ASN A 39 -7.60 -2.86 -6.10
CA ASN A 39 -6.19 -3.22 -6.27
C ASN A 39 -5.29 -2.09 -5.75
N GLY A 40 -4.14 -2.46 -5.17
CA GLY A 40 -3.20 -1.54 -4.54
C GLY A 40 -2.52 -2.13 -3.31
N VAL A 41 -1.61 -1.35 -2.73
CA VAL A 41 -0.99 -1.66 -1.43
C VAL A 41 -2.06 -1.58 -0.34
N ILE A 42 -2.23 -2.67 0.43
CA ILE A 42 -3.14 -2.69 1.57
C ILE A 42 -2.40 -2.24 2.84
N ARG A 43 -1.24 -2.84 3.08
CA ARG A 43 -0.45 -2.62 4.30
C ARG A 43 1.00 -3.00 4.10
N GLY A 44 1.92 -2.26 4.73
CA GLY A 44 3.35 -2.53 4.63
C GLY A 44 3.92 -2.05 3.30
N LEU A 45 4.79 -2.84 2.68
CA LEU A 45 5.51 -2.46 1.44
C LEU A 45 6.25 -1.12 1.61
N ARG A 46 6.75 -0.86 2.82
CA ARG A 46 7.50 0.36 3.11
C ARG A 46 8.75 0.40 2.26
N LEU A 47 9.00 1.55 1.67
CA LEU A 47 10.16 1.78 0.83
C LEU A 47 11.27 2.38 1.68
N SER A 48 12.48 1.89 1.48
CA SER A 48 13.70 2.50 1.99
C SER A 48 14.78 2.48 0.92
N SER A 49 15.69 3.44 0.95
CA SER A 49 16.79 3.51 -0.01
C SER A 49 18.08 2.99 0.60
N ASP A 50 18.71 2.04 -0.08
CA ASP A 50 20.07 1.57 0.18
C ASP A 50 21.01 2.29 -0.79
N HIS A 51 21.55 3.42 -0.35
CA HIS A 51 22.36 4.28 -1.20
C HIS A 51 23.73 3.68 -1.54
N GLU A 52 24.27 2.81 -0.68
CA GLU A 52 25.55 2.14 -0.91
C GLU A 52 25.44 1.17 -2.09
N ASN A 53 24.35 0.41 -2.13
CA ASN A 53 24.09 -0.57 -3.19
C ASN A 53 23.21 -0.02 -4.33
N LYS A 54 22.82 1.26 -4.27
CA LYS A 54 21.90 1.92 -5.22
C LYS A 54 20.62 1.10 -5.47
N CYS A 55 19.98 0.69 -4.39
CA CYS A 55 18.76 -0.11 -4.44
C CYS A 55 17.64 0.54 -3.64
N ILE A 56 16.41 0.45 -4.14
CA ILE A 56 15.21 0.62 -3.33
C ILE A 56 14.87 -0.75 -2.72
N ILE A 57 14.66 -0.76 -1.41
CA ILE A 57 14.21 -1.93 -0.67
C ILE A 57 12.72 -1.78 -0.42
N ILE A 58 11.96 -2.79 -0.85
CA ILE A 58 10.53 -2.91 -0.58
C ILE A 58 10.38 -3.87 0.59
N GLY A 59 9.83 -3.36 1.69
CA GLY A 59 9.55 -4.13 2.90
C GLY A 59 8.42 -5.14 2.72
N LYS A 60 8.23 -5.99 3.73
CA LYS A 60 7.14 -6.97 3.78
C LYS A 60 5.77 -6.28 3.84
N GLY A 61 4.73 -6.99 3.40
CA GLY A 61 3.35 -6.50 3.53
C GLY A 61 2.36 -7.24 2.64
N ILE A 62 1.23 -6.57 2.37
CA ILE A 62 0.07 -7.11 1.68
C ILE A 62 -0.32 -6.17 0.53
N VAL A 63 -0.54 -6.76 -0.64
CA VAL A 63 -0.97 -6.05 -1.85
C VAL A 63 -2.13 -6.82 -2.49
N LYS A 64 -3.13 -6.11 -3.02
CA LYS A 64 -4.19 -6.70 -3.84
C LYS A 64 -3.92 -6.40 -5.31
N LEU A 65 -3.92 -7.43 -6.14
CA LEU A 65 -3.62 -7.33 -7.56
C LEU A 65 -4.54 -8.23 -8.39
N LYS A 66 -5.21 -7.65 -9.39
CA LYS A 66 -6.23 -8.33 -10.21
C LYS A 66 -7.25 -9.10 -9.37
N GLY A 67 -7.71 -8.51 -8.26
CA GLY A 67 -8.69 -9.11 -7.36
C GLY A 67 -8.12 -10.07 -6.30
N GLU A 68 -6.87 -10.51 -6.44
CA GLU A 68 -6.23 -11.47 -5.54
C GLU A 68 -5.34 -10.79 -4.51
N VAL A 69 -5.34 -11.30 -3.27
CA VAL A 69 -4.50 -10.77 -2.19
C VAL A 69 -3.19 -11.56 -2.09
N TYR A 70 -2.07 -10.84 -2.12
CA TYR A 70 -0.73 -11.41 -2.03
C TYR A 70 -0.03 -10.93 -0.76
N GLN A 71 0.65 -11.85 -0.09
CA GLN A 71 1.51 -11.58 1.04
C GLN A 71 2.98 -11.61 0.58
N ILE A 72 3.68 -10.49 0.75
CA ILE A 72 5.11 -10.36 0.48
C ILE A 72 5.85 -10.62 1.81
N HIS A 73 6.46 -11.81 1.92
CA HIS A 73 7.10 -12.28 3.17
C HIS A 73 8.59 -11.95 3.28
N LYS A 74 9.21 -11.48 2.20
CA LYS A 74 10.64 -11.14 2.13
C LYS A 74 10.79 -9.77 1.49
N GLU A 75 11.88 -9.10 1.83
CA GLU A 75 12.24 -7.84 1.18
C GLU A 75 12.57 -8.06 -0.29
N ILE A 76 12.19 -7.12 -1.14
CA ILE A 76 12.53 -7.10 -2.56
C ILE A 76 13.47 -5.94 -2.77
N LYS A 77 14.63 -6.19 -3.38
CA LYS A 77 15.62 -5.15 -3.72
C LYS A 77 15.54 -4.85 -5.21
N VAL A 78 15.40 -3.58 -5.55
CA VAL A 78 15.34 -3.11 -6.94
C VAL A 78 16.47 -2.12 -7.14
N ALA A 79 17.43 -2.48 -7.99
CA ALA A 79 18.53 -1.59 -8.34
C ALA A 79 18.03 -0.42 -9.20
N TYR A 80 18.51 0.79 -8.94
CA TYR A 80 18.24 1.99 -9.73
C TYR A 80 19.55 2.60 -10.24
N THR A 81 19.43 3.53 -11.19
CA THR A 81 20.58 4.27 -11.73
C THR A 81 20.33 5.77 -11.65
N ASN A 82 21.38 6.57 -11.81
CA ASN A 82 21.25 8.03 -11.84
C ASN A 82 20.89 8.47 -13.28
N ALA A 83 19.72 8.04 -13.75
CA ALA A 83 19.33 8.19 -15.15
C ALA A 83 18.92 9.62 -15.54
N GLU A 84 18.79 10.55 -14.58
CA GLU A 84 18.22 11.90 -14.77
C GLU A 84 16.86 11.88 -15.50
N LYS A 85 16.13 10.79 -15.33
CA LYS A 85 14.79 10.55 -15.85
C LYS A 85 13.87 10.14 -14.72
N ARG A 86 12.57 10.35 -14.93
CA ARG A 86 11.53 9.92 -14.01
C ARG A 86 11.40 8.40 -14.14
N GLU A 87 11.60 7.69 -13.03
CA GLU A 87 11.40 6.25 -12.96
C GLU A 87 10.21 5.93 -12.04
N TYR A 88 9.45 4.91 -12.42
CA TYR A 88 8.27 4.43 -11.74
C TYR A 88 8.54 3.03 -11.21
N LEU A 89 8.54 2.87 -9.89
CA LEU A 89 8.67 1.57 -9.24
C LEU A 89 7.31 0.90 -9.16
N LYS A 90 7.17 -0.22 -9.88
CA LYS A 90 5.91 -0.94 -10.03
C LYS A 90 6.01 -2.38 -9.56
N LEU A 91 4.88 -2.94 -9.15
CA LEU A 91 4.69 -4.36 -8.91
C LEU A 91 3.81 -4.97 -10.00
N LYS A 92 4.13 -6.20 -10.40
CA LYS A 92 3.25 -7.05 -11.20
C LYS A 92 3.30 -8.48 -10.71
N ARG A 93 2.27 -9.25 -11.07
CA ARG A 93 2.30 -10.71 -10.89
C ARG A 93 2.96 -11.37 -12.09
N LYS A 94 3.86 -12.30 -11.78
CA LYS A 94 4.43 -13.24 -12.73
C LYS A 94 3.98 -14.65 -12.34
N GLU A 95 3.26 -15.32 -13.22
CA GLU A 95 2.89 -16.72 -13.04
C GLU A 95 3.88 -17.61 -13.77
N VAL A 96 4.48 -18.55 -13.04
CA VAL A 96 5.32 -19.62 -13.59
C VAL A 96 4.68 -20.94 -13.20
N ARG A 97 4.54 -21.86 -14.15
CA ARG A 97 4.04 -23.20 -13.90
C ARG A 97 5.16 -24.20 -14.06
N ASP A 98 5.28 -25.10 -13.10
CA ASP A 98 6.08 -26.31 -13.24
C ASP A 98 5.19 -27.56 -13.10
N LYS A 99 5.79 -28.74 -12.95
CA LYS A 99 5.06 -30.02 -12.91
C LYS A 99 4.17 -30.18 -11.69
N ASP A 100 4.54 -29.55 -10.57
CA ASP A 100 3.91 -29.77 -9.26
C ASP A 100 3.27 -28.48 -8.71
N PHE A 101 3.67 -27.31 -9.21
CA PHE A 101 3.27 -26.00 -8.66
C PHE A 101 2.85 -24.97 -9.72
N ILE A 102 1.88 -24.14 -9.33
CA ILE A 102 1.64 -22.82 -9.93
C ILE A 102 2.30 -21.80 -8.99
N ILE A 103 3.40 -21.22 -9.44
CA ILE A 103 4.16 -20.21 -8.71
C ILE A 103 3.64 -18.84 -9.16
N SER A 104 2.95 -18.14 -8.26
CA SER A 104 2.58 -16.73 -8.47
C SER A 104 3.54 -15.86 -7.68
N GLU A 105 4.49 -15.27 -8.38
CA GLU A 105 5.48 -14.35 -7.79
C GLU A 105 5.04 -12.90 -8.01
N ILE A 106 5.33 -12.06 -7.02
CA ILE A 106 5.22 -10.61 -7.16
C ILE A 106 6.61 -10.09 -7.54
N GLU A 107 6.72 -9.55 -8.74
CA GLU A 107 7.94 -8.99 -9.28
C GLU A 107 7.88 -7.46 -9.18
N ALA A 108 8.96 -6.87 -8.68
CA ALA A 108 9.15 -5.43 -8.66
C ALA A 108 10.11 -4.99 -9.76
N PHE A 109 9.80 -3.90 -10.44
CA PHE A 109 10.61 -3.41 -11.56
C PHE A 109 10.48 -1.89 -11.70
N LEU A 110 11.47 -1.27 -12.35
CA LEU A 110 11.44 0.13 -12.74
C LEU A 110 10.96 0.25 -14.19
N SER A 111 10.17 1.29 -14.45
CA SER A 111 9.71 1.67 -15.79
C SER A 111 9.88 3.18 -16.00
N GLU A 112 10.11 3.62 -17.23
CA GLU A 112 10.02 5.03 -17.62
C GLU A 112 8.56 5.43 -17.98
N GLU A 113 7.65 4.46 -18.07
CA GLU A 113 6.23 4.71 -18.38
C GLU A 113 5.43 5.01 -17.11
N GLU A 114 4.75 6.15 -17.07
CA GLU A 114 3.90 6.56 -15.94
C GLU A 114 2.65 5.69 -15.82
N GLU A 115 1.97 5.45 -16.94
CA GLU A 115 0.73 4.68 -16.97
C GLU A 115 0.98 3.21 -16.60
N ASN A 116 0.11 2.66 -15.78
CA ASN A 116 0.17 1.25 -15.41
C ASN A 116 -0.50 0.39 -16.49
N SER A 117 0.20 -0.66 -16.92
CA SER A 117 -0.44 -1.73 -17.69
C SER A 117 -1.41 -2.53 -16.82
N ASP A 118 -2.30 -3.31 -17.44
CA ASP A 118 -3.27 -4.12 -16.70
C ASP A 118 -2.58 -5.13 -15.76
N GLY A 119 -2.74 -4.93 -14.45
CA GLY A 119 -2.08 -5.72 -13.41
C GLY A 119 -0.76 -5.19 -12.92
N GLU A 120 -0.48 -3.91 -13.15
CA GLU A 120 0.60 -3.19 -12.50
C GLU A 120 0.06 -2.32 -11.35
N ILE A 121 0.87 -2.19 -10.30
CA ILE A 121 0.62 -1.32 -9.15
C ILE A 121 1.82 -0.41 -8.96
N LEU A 122 1.59 0.90 -8.96
CA LEU A 122 2.62 1.89 -8.70
C LEU A 122 2.89 1.98 -7.20
N LEU A 123 4.14 1.82 -6.78
CA LEU A 123 4.56 2.00 -5.38
C LEU A 123 5.10 3.39 -5.10
N CYS A 124 5.89 3.91 -6.03
CA CYS A 124 6.44 5.25 -5.98
C CYS A 124 6.99 5.64 -7.35
N ASP A 125 7.26 6.92 -7.49
CA ASP A 125 8.07 7.45 -8.59
C ASP A 125 9.21 8.30 -8.01
N PHE A 126 10.26 8.54 -8.78
CA PHE A 126 11.36 9.41 -8.38
C PHE A 126 12.09 9.97 -9.61
N LEU A 127 12.79 11.10 -9.42
CA LEU A 127 13.66 11.71 -10.41
C LEU A 127 15.02 12.00 -9.75
N LEU A 128 16.03 11.18 -10.06
CA LEU A 128 17.33 11.24 -9.40
C LEU A 128 18.36 11.96 -10.28
N LYS A 129 18.96 13.02 -9.74
CA LYS A 129 20.03 13.76 -10.42
C LYS A 129 21.36 13.01 -10.35
N SER A 130 22.20 13.24 -11.36
CA SER A 130 23.55 12.71 -11.35
C SER A 130 24.34 13.23 -10.14
N GLY A 131 24.99 12.30 -9.43
CA GLY A 131 25.77 12.59 -8.23
C GLY A 131 24.97 12.73 -6.92
N PHE A 132 23.64 12.66 -6.97
CA PHE A 132 22.80 12.72 -5.78
C PHE A 132 22.43 11.33 -5.25
N ILE A 133 21.90 11.34 -4.03
CA ILE A 133 21.44 10.16 -3.32
C ILE A 133 19.91 10.22 -3.26
N LEU A 134 19.25 9.11 -3.60
CA LEU A 134 17.80 9.00 -3.53
C LEU A 134 17.34 8.91 -2.07
N ARG A 135 16.69 9.93 -1.53
CA ARG A 135 16.22 9.96 -0.14
C ARG A 135 14.90 9.20 0.04
N ASP A 136 14.77 8.54 1.17
CA ASP A 136 13.55 7.92 1.67
C ASP A 136 13.02 8.60 2.96
N THR A 137 13.66 9.70 3.36
CA THR A 137 13.31 10.52 4.52
C THR A 137 13.00 11.95 4.10
N TYR A 138 12.04 12.55 4.82
CA TYR A 138 11.47 13.86 4.50
C TYR A 138 11.67 14.80 5.69
N LEU A 139 11.99 16.06 5.40
CA LEU A 139 12.16 17.10 6.41
C LEU A 139 10.82 17.46 7.07
N ASP A 140 9.80 17.61 6.25
CA ASP A 140 8.43 17.94 6.61
C ASP A 140 7.47 17.38 5.56
N PHE A 141 6.18 17.57 5.77
CA PHE A 141 5.13 17.16 4.84
C PHE A 141 5.24 17.86 3.48
N ALA A 142 5.73 19.10 3.44
CA ALA A 142 5.90 19.82 2.18
C ALA A 142 7.06 19.26 1.34
N ASP A 143 8.14 18.80 1.98
CA ASP A 143 9.30 18.12 1.36
C ASP A 143 8.92 16.80 0.68
N MET A 144 7.79 16.18 1.04
CA MET A 144 7.26 15.01 0.31
C MET A 144 6.89 15.32 -1.15
N ARG A 145 6.82 16.60 -1.53
CA ARG A 145 6.59 17.07 -2.91
C ARG A 145 7.87 17.49 -3.63
N SER A 146 9.03 17.38 -2.98
CA SER A 146 10.32 17.71 -3.60
C SER A 146 10.44 16.96 -4.91
N GLU A 147 10.76 17.66 -6.01
CA GLU A 147 10.71 17.05 -7.35
C GLU A 147 11.85 16.07 -7.61
N TYR A 148 12.97 16.26 -6.91
CA TYR A 148 14.23 15.56 -7.17
C TYR A 148 14.70 14.78 -5.95
N ASP A 149 15.49 13.74 -6.23
CA ASP A 149 16.35 13.04 -5.28
C ASP A 149 15.60 12.46 -4.07
N THR A 150 14.31 12.20 -4.22
CA THR A 150 13.42 11.73 -3.16
C THR A 150 12.45 10.69 -3.73
N ILE A 151 12.10 9.67 -2.94
CA ILE A 151 11.01 8.75 -3.27
C ILE A 151 9.68 9.51 -3.15
N HIS A 152 8.83 9.48 -4.19
CA HIS A 152 7.51 10.10 -4.15
C HIS A 152 6.41 9.07 -3.97
N LEU A 153 5.64 9.24 -2.91
CA LEU A 153 4.58 8.31 -2.52
C LEU A 153 3.17 8.78 -2.89
N MET A 154 3.01 10.03 -3.36
CA MET A 154 1.71 10.68 -3.53
C MET A 154 0.80 10.00 -4.56
N ASN A 155 1.40 9.46 -5.62
CA ASN A 155 0.68 8.81 -6.73
C ASN A 155 0.60 7.29 -6.57
N ALA A 156 1.11 6.74 -5.46
CA ALA A 156 1.12 5.30 -5.23
C ALA A 156 -0.30 4.74 -5.24
N ASP A 157 -0.46 3.56 -5.85
CA ASP A 157 -1.71 2.83 -5.86
C ASP A 157 -1.95 2.20 -4.48
N TYR A 158 -2.66 2.93 -3.63
CA TYR A 158 -3.08 2.44 -2.32
C TYR A 158 -4.50 1.89 -2.37
N ALA A 159 -4.67 0.67 -1.86
CA ALA A 159 -5.97 0.04 -1.81
C ALA A 159 -6.88 0.78 -0.81
N GLY A 160 -8.13 0.98 -1.19
CA GLY A 160 -9.20 1.43 -0.31
C GLY A 160 -10.47 0.61 -0.52
N TYR A 161 -11.40 0.71 0.41
CA TYR A 161 -12.69 0.04 0.31
C TYR A 161 -13.57 0.76 -0.72
N GLY A 162 -14.08 0.04 -1.72
CA GLY A 162 -14.89 0.57 -2.82
C GLY A 162 -14.10 1.37 -3.86
N GLU A 163 -13.19 2.25 -3.43
CA GLU A 163 -12.34 3.08 -4.29
C GLU A 163 -10.92 3.22 -3.75
N LYS A 164 -9.99 3.71 -4.59
CA LYS A 164 -8.57 3.85 -4.21
C LYS A 164 -8.40 4.87 -3.09
N SER A 165 -7.48 4.58 -2.18
CA SER A 165 -7.08 5.50 -1.10
C SER A 165 -5.77 6.21 -1.43
N PHE A 166 -5.37 7.13 -0.56
CA PHE A 166 -4.05 7.74 -0.59
C PHE A 166 -3.05 6.90 0.20
N ASN A 167 -1.76 7.08 -0.11
CA ASN A 167 -0.69 6.45 0.65
C ASN A 167 -0.75 6.85 2.14
N ILE A 168 -0.88 5.87 3.03
CA ILE A 168 -1.04 6.11 4.46
C ILE A 168 0.15 6.82 5.10
N ASP A 169 1.37 6.61 4.59
CA ASP A 169 2.56 7.24 5.15
C ASP A 169 2.59 8.75 4.83
N VAL A 170 2.05 9.16 3.67
CA VAL A 170 1.83 10.58 3.32
C VAL A 170 0.83 11.22 4.29
N LEU A 171 -0.32 10.57 4.52
CA LEU A 171 -1.34 11.06 5.45
C LEU A 171 -0.78 11.14 6.88
N LYS A 172 0.03 10.16 7.30
CA LYS A 172 0.67 10.16 8.63
C LYS A 172 1.71 11.25 8.78
N ALA A 173 2.46 11.59 7.74
CA ALA A 173 3.37 12.73 7.76
C ALA A 173 2.60 14.03 8.01
N TYR A 174 1.52 14.27 7.24
CA TYR A 174 0.62 15.40 7.47
C TYR A 174 0.07 15.42 8.90
N ALA A 175 -0.51 14.31 9.37
CA ALA A 175 -1.16 14.23 10.66
C ALA A 175 -0.19 14.53 11.82
N LYS A 176 1.02 13.96 11.76
CA LYS A 176 2.05 14.18 12.78
C LYS A 176 2.54 15.62 12.80
N GLU A 177 2.79 16.22 11.64
CA GLU A 177 3.23 17.60 11.57
C GLU A 177 2.14 18.56 12.06
N TYR A 178 0.92 18.40 11.54
CA TYR A 178 -0.18 19.33 11.81
C TYR A 178 -0.61 19.33 13.28
N LEU A 179 -0.61 18.17 13.95
CA LEU A 179 -0.87 18.04 15.38
C LEU A 179 0.06 18.89 16.27
N ASN A 180 1.28 19.18 15.79
CA ASN A 180 2.26 19.99 16.52
C ASN A 180 2.07 21.50 16.29
N THR A 181 1.10 21.91 15.49
CA THR A 181 0.82 23.31 15.21
C THR A 181 -0.21 23.89 16.18
N LYS A 182 -0.12 25.19 16.45
CA LYS A 182 -1.14 25.92 17.23
C LYS A 182 -2.48 26.08 16.50
N LYS A 183 -2.53 25.74 15.20
CA LYS A 183 -3.72 25.86 14.34
C LYS A 183 -4.60 24.59 14.36
N CYS A 184 -4.12 23.51 14.96
CA CYS A 184 -4.82 22.23 14.99
C CYS A 184 -6.01 22.26 15.97
N GLU A 185 -7.21 22.27 15.42
CA GLU A 185 -8.49 22.28 16.14
C GLU A 185 -8.94 20.86 16.53
N GLU A 186 -10.02 20.73 17.30
CA GLU A 186 -10.50 19.40 17.77
C GLU A 186 -10.88 18.46 16.62
N THR A 187 -11.58 18.95 15.60
CA THR A 187 -11.92 18.16 14.40
C THR A 187 -10.66 17.67 13.69
N ASP A 188 -9.64 18.52 13.61
CA ASP A 188 -8.35 18.19 13.03
C ASP A 188 -7.65 17.08 13.84
N ARG A 189 -7.67 17.18 15.17
CA ARG A 189 -7.09 16.17 16.07
C ARG A 189 -7.74 14.81 15.88
N THR A 190 -9.07 14.76 15.78
CA THR A 190 -9.79 13.50 15.53
C THR A 190 -9.35 12.85 14.23
N PHE A 191 -9.28 13.62 13.13
CA PHE A 191 -8.77 13.12 11.85
C PHE A 191 -7.33 12.61 11.97
N CYS A 192 -6.44 13.42 12.55
CA CYS A 192 -5.03 13.07 12.69
C CYS A 192 -4.80 11.82 13.55
N TYR A 193 -5.50 11.66 14.68
CA TYR A 193 -5.36 10.46 15.52
C TYR A 193 -5.88 9.20 14.82
N MET A 194 -6.98 9.30 14.07
CA MET A 194 -7.48 8.22 13.23
C MET A 194 -6.45 7.80 12.17
N VAL A 195 -5.87 8.76 11.45
CA VAL A 195 -4.81 8.51 10.45
C VAL A 195 -3.59 7.84 11.09
N ILE A 196 -3.12 8.35 12.24
CA ILE A 196 -1.94 7.82 12.94
C ILE A 196 -2.16 6.39 13.42
N ASN A 197 -3.35 6.09 13.94
CA ASN A 197 -3.69 4.77 14.47
C ASN A 197 -4.02 3.74 13.37
N SER A 198 -4.30 4.18 12.14
CA SER A 198 -4.62 3.25 11.05
C SER A 198 -3.42 2.39 10.64
N MET A 199 -3.67 1.11 10.40
CA MET A 199 -2.67 0.18 9.85
C MET A 199 -2.72 0.09 8.32
N GLU A 200 -3.81 0.55 7.72
CA GLU A 200 -4.16 0.46 6.29
C GLU A 200 -4.55 1.84 5.75
N GLY A 201 -4.95 1.91 4.48
CA GLY A 201 -5.51 3.11 3.88
C GLY A 201 -6.74 3.63 4.66
N ILE A 202 -6.90 4.96 4.70
CA ILE A 202 -8.12 5.58 5.22
C ILE A 202 -9.17 5.61 4.10
N ASP A 203 -10.43 5.40 4.43
CA ASP A 203 -11.51 5.51 3.46
C ASP A 203 -11.47 6.86 2.73
N ARG A 204 -11.57 6.82 1.39
CA ARG A 204 -11.41 7.99 0.53
C ARG A 204 -12.43 9.08 0.87
N SER A 205 -13.67 8.70 1.16
CA SER A 205 -14.74 9.63 1.50
C SER A 205 -14.46 10.41 2.79
N ILE A 206 -13.76 9.79 3.76
CA ILE A 206 -13.37 10.46 5.01
C ILE A 206 -12.33 11.55 4.73
N ILE A 207 -11.35 11.25 3.88
CA ILE A 207 -10.29 12.20 3.51
C ILE A 207 -10.89 13.37 2.73
N GLU A 208 -11.72 13.09 1.73
CA GLU A 208 -12.37 14.11 0.92
C GLU A 208 -13.34 14.97 1.74
N ASN A 209 -14.08 14.37 2.68
CA ASN A 209 -14.91 15.11 3.60
C ASN A 209 -14.10 16.05 4.50
N TYR A 210 -12.98 15.58 5.05
CA TYR A 210 -12.08 16.40 5.86
C TYR A 210 -11.49 17.57 5.05
N ILE A 211 -11.04 17.31 3.81
CA ILE A 211 -10.56 18.37 2.91
C ILE A 211 -11.67 19.39 2.62
N ALA A 212 -12.87 18.93 2.25
CA ALA A 212 -14.01 19.81 1.99
C ALA A 212 -14.41 20.64 3.22
N PHE A 213 -14.30 20.08 4.43
CA PHE A 213 -14.49 20.81 5.68
C PHE A 213 -13.47 21.94 5.82
N LYS A 214 -12.17 21.65 5.65
CA LYS A 214 -11.09 22.65 5.76
C LYS A 214 -11.18 23.75 4.69
N GLU A 215 -11.68 23.41 3.51
CA GLU A 215 -11.91 24.38 2.44
C GLU A 215 -13.22 25.17 2.58
N GLY A 216 -14.04 24.90 3.61
CA GLY A 216 -15.34 25.56 3.79
C GLY A 216 -16.38 25.18 2.74
N LYS A 217 -16.20 24.05 2.04
CA LYS A 217 -17.08 23.55 0.97
C LYS A 217 -18.23 22.68 1.47
N LEU A 218 -18.22 22.28 2.74
CA LEU A 218 -19.35 21.59 3.35
C LEU A 218 -20.54 22.56 3.49
N LYS A 219 -21.53 22.42 2.61
CA LYS A 219 -22.81 23.12 2.78
C LYS A 219 -23.50 22.59 4.02
N GLY A 220 -23.69 23.43 5.03
CA GLY A 220 -24.49 23.09 6.18
C GLY A 220 -25.91 22.75 5.74
N ASN A 221 -26.31 21.48 5.88
CA ASN A 221 -27.73 21.16 6.01
C ASN A 221 -28.17 21.71 7.36
N SER A 222 -28.49 23.01 7.39
CA SER A 222 -29.32 23.55 8.46
C SER A 222 -30.67 22.83 8.34
N PRO A 223 -31.13 22.09 9.36
CA PRO A 223 -32.51 21.64 9.36
C PRO A 223 -33.34 22.92 9.36
N LYS A 224 -34.14 23.11 8.31
CA LYS A 224 -35.17 24.16 8.32
C LYS A 224 -36.09 23.85 9.51
N GLN A 225 -36.09 24.77 10.49
CA GLN A 225 -37.15 24.86 11.49
C GLN A 225 -38.49 25.11 10.81
#